data_AF-A0AAN8BAB1-F1
#
_entry.id   AF-A0AAN8BAB1-F1
#
_cell.length_a   1.000
_cell.length_b   1.000
_cell.length_c   1.000
_cell.angle_alpha   90.00
_cell.angle_beta   90.00
_cell.angle_gamma   90.00
#
_symmetry.space_group_name_H-M   'P 1'
#
loop_
_entity.id
_entity.type
_entity.pdbx_description
1 polymer ?
#
loop_
_entity_poly.entity_id
_entity_poly.type
_entity_poly.pdbx_seq_one_letter_code
_entity_poly.pdbx_strand_id
1 'polypeptide(L)'
;MLGEEKLSYREAIERASSSLYRFPLLPVRGIPLINQIANSWDTIWAFRPDPSDILIATYPKSGTTWTQEIVDLLLHNGDADACKRAPTPERSPFLEIVNPATNPIRY
;
A
#
# COMPACT_ATOMS: atom_id res chain seq x y z
N MET A 1 34.05 22.85 -3.26
CA MET A 1 33.05 22.17 -2.40
C MET A 1 31.89 23.13 -2.22
N LEU A 2 30.82 22.98 -3.01
CA LEU A 2 29.67 23.87 -2.98
C LEU A 2 28.86 23.53 -1.73
N GLY A 3 28.73 24.45 -0.79
CA GLY A 3 27.93 24.25 0.42
C GLY A 3 26.45 24.18 0.03
N GLU A 4 25.77 23.13 0.47
CA GLU A 4 24.31 23.04 0.33
C GLU A 4 23.68 24.17 1.16
N GLU A 5 23.12 25.16 0.48
CA GLU A 5 22.34 26.22 1.11
C GLU A 5 21.10 25.62 1.75
N LYS A 6 21.02 25.71 3.08
CA LYS A 6 19.92 25.13 3.85
C LYS A 6 18.66 25.96 3.62
N LEU A 7 17.75 25.41 2.82
CA LEU A 7 16.50 26.06 2.43
C LEU A 7 15.70 26.53 3.66
N SER A 8 15.12 27.73 3.58
CA SER A 8 14.20 28.22 4.62
C SER A 8 12.97 27.31 4.69
N TYR A 9 12.42 27.11 5.89
CA TYR A 9 11.23 26.28 6.10
C TYR A 9 10.05 26.72 5.22
N ARG A 10 9.91 28.03 4.97
CA ARG A 10 8.88 28.59 4.08
C ARG A 10 9.10 28.20 2.62
N GLU A 11 10.32 28.37 2.12
CA GLU A 11 10.69 28.01 0.75
C GLU A 11 10.51 26.50 0.51
N ALA A 12 10.72 25.68 1.54
CA ALA A 12 10.57 24.23 1.46
C ALA A 12 9.10 23.85 1.32
N ILE A 13 8.22 24.52 2.07
CA ILE A 13 6.76 24.33 1.97
C ILE A 13 6.24 24.80 0.62
N GLU A 14 6.69 25.95 0.11
CA GLU A 14 6.23 26.47 -1.19
C GLU A 14 6.65 25.56 -2.34
N ARG A 15 7.92 25.10 -2.34
CA ARG A 15 8.39 24.09 -3.31
C ARG A 15 7.65 22.76 -3.20
N ALA A 16 7.35 22.31 -1.99
CA ALA A 16 6.61 21.06 -1.80
C ALA A 16 5.14 21.22 -2.22
N SER A 17 4.52 22.38 -1.96
CA SER A 17 3.10 22.63 -2.22
C SER A 17 2.74 22.54 -3.70
N SER A 18 3.62 22.99 -4.60
CA SER A 18 3.42 22.81 -6.04
C SER A 18 3.46 21.34 -6.47
N SER A 19 4.09 20.46 -5.68
CA SER A 19 4.18 19.01 -5.91
C SER A 19 3.12 18.21 -5.14
N LEU A 20 2.34 18.83 -4.26
CA LEU A 20 1.28 18.17 -3.49
C LEU A 20 0.01 18.03 -4.34
N TYR A 21 -0.10 16.93 -5.09
CA TYR A 21 -1.34 16.55 -5.75
C TYR A 21 -2.25 15.79 -4.77
N ARG A 22 -3.44 16.31 -4.51
CA ARG A 22 -4.48 15.58 -3.75
C ARG A 22 -5.37 14.81 -4.71
N PHE A 23 -5.35 13.50 -4.58
CA PHE A 23 -6.26 12.62 -5.30
C PHE A 23 -7.71 12.89 -4.85
N PRO A 24 -8.66 13.07 -5.77
CA PRO A 24 -10.07 13.19 -5.42
C PRO A 24 -10.60 11.86 -4.88
N LEU A 25 -11.56 11.95 -3.96
CA LEU A 25 -12.34 10.80 -3.49
C LEU A 25 -13.56 10.63 -4.38
N LEU A 26 -13.79 9.42 -4.88
CA LEU A 26 -14.94 9.06 -5.69
C LEU A 26 -15.82 8.07 -4.91
N PRO A 27 -17.15 8.23 -4.92
CA PRO A 27 -18.05 7.33 -4.22
C PRO A 27 -18.17 6.00 -4.96
N VAL A 28 -17.94 4.90 -4.26
CA VAL A 28 -18.24 3.53 -4.72
C VAL A 28 -19.22 2.92 -3.74
N ARG A 29 -20.46 2.66 -4.20
CA ARG A 29 -21.55 2.14 -3.34
C ARG A 29 -21.73 2.94 -2.04
N GLY A 30 -21.54 4.25 -2.09
CA GLY A 30 -21.67 5.16 -0.93
C GLY A 30 -20.40 5.34 -0.09
N ILE A 31 -19.31 4.62 -0.37
CA ILE A 31 -18.02 4.74 0.34
C ILE A 31 -17.05 5.62 -0.47
N PRO A 32 -16.45 6.67 0.11
CA PRO A 32 -15.48 7.50 -0.59
C PRO A 32 -14.12 6.79 -0.68
N LEU A 33 -13.69 6.46 -1.90
CA LEU A 33 -12.40 5.82 -2.17
C LEU A 33 -11.51 6.74 -3.01
N ILE A 34 -10.19 6.60 -2.89
CA ILE A 34 -9.26 7.32 -3.79
C ILE A 34 -9.54 6.95 -5.25
N ASN A 35 -9.44 7.95 -6.14
CA ASN A 35 -9.83 7.81 -7.55
C ASN A 35 -9.24 6.58 -8.27
N GLN A 36 -7.99 6.20 -7.98
CA GLN A 36 -7.35 5.02 -8.59
C GLN A 36 -8.07 3.71 -8.24
N ILE A 37 -8.47 3.54 -6.97
CA ILE A 37 -9.21 2.37 -6.49
C ILE A 37 -10.62 2.38 -7.09
N ALA A 38 -11.29 3.54 -7.03
CA ALA A 38 -12.65 3.68 -7.54
C ALA A 38 -12.75 3.35 -9.04
N ASN A 39 -11.78 3.82 -9.83
CA ASN A 39 -11.72 3.56 -11.27
C ASN A 39 -11.41 2.08 -11.59
N SER A 40 -10.78 1.35 -10.68
CA SER A 40 -10.39 -0.06 -10.86
C SER A 40 -11.36 -1.03 -10.17
N TRP A 41 -12.50 -0.54 -9.69
CA TRP A 41 -13.40 -1.28 -8.80
C TRP A 41 -13.87 -2.62 -9.38
N ASP A 42 -14.23 -2.66 -10.66
CA ASP A 42 -14.74 -3.89 -11.29
C ASP A 42 -13.68 -5.01 -11.30
N THR A 43 -12.41 -4.65 -11.54
CA THR A 43 -11.28 -5.59 -11.47
C THR A 43 -11.06 -6.10 -10.05
N ILE A 44 -11.11 -5.21 -9.06
CA ILE A 44 -10.94 -5.56 -7.64
C ILE A 44 -12.08 -6.47 -7.18
N TRP A 45 -13.32 -6.15 -7.56
CA TRP A 45 -14.50 -6.94 -7.21
C TRP A 45 -14.52 -8.33 -7.86
N ALA A 46 -13.88 -8.48 -9.02
CA ALA A 46 -13.74 -9.76 -9.71
C ALA A 46 -12.62 -10.67 -9.15
N PHE A 47 -11.86 -10.21 -8.15
CA PHE A 47 -10.81 -11.01 -7.51
C PHE A 47 -11.36 -12.35 -6.99
N ARG A 48 -10.59 -13.41 -7.21
CA ARG A 48 -10.92 -14.77 -6.78
C ARG A 48 -9.86 -15.24 -5.79
N PRO A 49 -10.14 -15.22 -4.48
CA PRO A 49 -9.19 -15.73 -3.50
C PRO A 49 -9.01 -17.24 -3.63
N ASP A 50 -7.82 -17.72 -3.33
CA ASP A 50 -7.56 -19.12 -3.04
C ASP A 50 -8.03 -19.47 -1.62
N PRO A 51 -8.52 -20.69 -1.36
CA PRO A 51 -8.90 -21.10 0.00
C PRO A 51 -7.77 -21.05 1.04
N SER A 52 -6.52 -21.03 0.62
CA SER A 52 -5.34 -20.89 1.49
C SER A 52 -4.93 -19.44 1.76
N ASP A 53 -5.53 -18.46 1.08
CA ASP A 53 -5.18 -17.05 1.25
C ASP A 53 -5.51 -16.53 2.65
N ILE A 54 -4.65 -15.66 3.18
CA ILE A 54 -4.86 -14.95 4.43
C ILE A 54 -5.16 -13.48 4.12
N LEU A 55 -6.34 -13.00 4.53
CA LEU A 55 -6.74 -11.61 4.37
C LEU A 55 -6.54 -10.80 5.65
N ILE A 56 -5.73 -9.75 5.58
CA ILE A 56 -5.58 -8.75 6.64
C ILE A 56 -6.50 -7.56 6.32
N ALA A 57 -7.66 -7.50 6.96
CA ALA A 57 -8.65 -6.44 6.76
C ALA A 57 -8.62 -5.43 7.92
N THR A 58 -8.29 -4.18 7.64
CA THR A 58 -8.18 -3.12 8.65
C THR A 58 -8.75 -1.81 8.14
N TYR A 59 -9.34 -1.01 9.04
CA TYR A 59 -9.56 0.40 8.75
C TYR A 59 -8.20 1.11 8.61
N PRO A 60 -8.06 2.12 7.72
CA PRO A 60 -6.79 2.80 7.53
C PRO A 60 -6.18 3.27 8.85
N LYS A 61 -4.89 2.99 9.02
CA LYS A 61 -4.07 3.37 10.19
C LYS A 61 -4.34 2.57 11.47
N SER A 62 -5.14 1.52 11.43
CA SER A 62 -5.40 0.63 12.58
C SER A 62 -4.37 -0.50 12.78
N GLY A 63 -3.11 -0.30 12.34
CA GLY A 63 -2.04 -1.29 12.55
C GLY A 63 -1.87 -2.33 11.45
N THR A 64 -2.24 -2.02 10.20
CA THR A 64 -2.09 -2.92 9.04
C THR A 64 -0.67 -3.45 8.89
N THR A 65 0.33 -2.56 8.82
CA THR A 65 1.75 -2.93 8.67
C THR A 65 2.26 -3.76 9.84
N TRP A 66 1.85 -3.44 11.07
CA TRP A 66 2.25 -4.22 12.24
C TRP A 66 1.71 -5.66 12.16
N THR A 67 0.44 -5.80 11.79
CA THR A 67 -0.19 -7.11 11.61
C THR A 67 0.45 -7.89 10.46
N GLN A 68 0.77 -7.23 9.34
CA GLN A 68 1.48 -7.85 8.20
C GLN A 68 2.82 -8.45 8.61
N GLU A 69 3.64 -7.73 9.39
CA GLU A 69 4.93 -8.26 9.86
C GLU A 69 4.77 -9.44 10.83
N ILE A 70 3.78 -9.38 11.74
CA ILE A 70 3.50 -10.49 12.66
C ILE A 70 3.10 -11.75 11.87
N VAL A 71 2.18 -11.61 10.90
CA VAL A 71 1.73 -12.74 10.09
C VAL A 71 2.88 -13.31 9.26
N ASP A 72 3.71 -12.48 8.63
CA ASP A 72 4.84 -12.96 7.83
C ASP A 72 5.86 -13.72 8.69
N LEU A 73 6.14 -13.27 9.92
CA LEU A 73 6.97 -14.01 10.88
C LEU A 73 6.36 -15.37 11.24
N LEU A 74 5.04 -15.44 11.49
CA LEU A 74 4.38 -16.70 11.80
C LEU A 74 4.46 -17.69 10.64
N LEU A 75 4.27 -17.22 9.40
CA LEU A 75 4.38 -18.05 8.20
C LEU A 75 5.80 -18.59 7.98
N HIS A 76 6.82 -17.90 8.48
CA HIS A 76 8.23 -18.29 8.37
C HIS A 76 8.82 -18.81 9.69
N ASN A 77 8.00 -19.34 10.61
CA ASN A 77 8.45 -19.90 11.90
C ASN A 77 9.36 -18.96 12.73
N GLY A 78 9.12 -17.65 12.63
CA GLY A 78 9.90 -16.63 13.33
C GLY A 78 11.24 -16.27 12.68
N ASP A 79 11.53 -16.76 11.46
CA ASP A 79 12.72 -16.38 10.72
C ASP A 79 12.64 -14.93 10.22
N ALA A 80 13.35 -14.04 10.92
CA ALA A 80 13.38 -12.63 10.59
C ALA A 80 14.12 -12.31 9.29
N ASP A 81 15.03 -13.17 8.82
CA ASP A 81 15.76 -12.94 7.57
C ASP A 81 14.89 -13.32 6.36
N ALA A 82 14.07 -14.36 6.49
CA ALA A 82 13.03 -14.67 5.50
C ALA A 82 12.02 -13.52 5.33
N CYS A 83 11.67 -12.80 6.41
CA CYS A 83 10.78 -11.63 6.35
C CYS A 83 11.42 -10.38 5.73
N LYS A 84 12.75 -10.34 5.58
CA LYS A 84 13.47 -9.23 4.92
C LYS A 84 13.66 -9.46 3.41
N ARG A 85 13.12 -10.55 2.85
CA ARG A 85 13.24 -10.91 1.42
C ARG A 85 12.79 -9.81 0.47
N ALA A 86 11.83 -8.97 0.88
CA ALA A 86 11.28 -7.88 0.09
C ALA A 86 10.55 -6.85 0.99
N PRO A 87 10.25 -5.64 0.49
CA PRO A 87 9.37 -4.69 1.18
C PRO A 87 7.98 -5.27 1.50
N THR A 88 7.34 -4.77 2.57
CA THR A 88 6.02 -5.26 3.03
C THR A 88 4.95 -5.29 1.94
N PRO A 89 4.79 -4.26 1.07
CA PRO A 89 3.77 -4.29 0.00
C PRO A 89 4.02 -5.36 -1.07
N GLU A 90 5.24 -5.89 -1.18
CA GLU A 90 5.56 -6.99 -2.10
C GLU A 90 5.28 -8.35 -1.45
N ARG A 91 5.55 -8.47 -0.14
CA ARG A 91 5.27 -9.69 0.64
C ARG A 91 3.79 -9.87 0.95
N SER A 92 3.09 -8.77 1.22
CA SER A 92 1.66 -8.69 1.49
C SER A 92 1.07 -7.53 0.67
N PRO A 93 0.68 -7.80 -0.59
CA PRO A 93 0.16 -6.76 -1.46
C PRO A 93 -1.22 -6.29 -1.02
N PHE A 94 -1.44 -4.99 -1.18
CA PHE A 94 -2.75 -4.38 -1.02
C PHE A 94 -3.63 -4.75 -2.21
N LEU A 95 -4.68 -5.52 -1.95
CA LEU A 95 -5.60 -6.07 -2.95
C LEU A 95 -6.16 -4.99 -3.89
N GLU A 96 -6.50 -3.85 -3.33
CA GLU A 96 -7.15 -2.74 -4.03
C GLU A 96 -6.18 -1.82 -4.78
N ILE A 97 -4.86 -1.99 -4.57
CA ILE A 97 -3.81 -1.18 -5.21
C ILE A 97 -3.05 -1.99 -6.26
N VAL A 98 -2.81 -3.28 -6.00
CA VAL A 98 -2.03 -4.15 -6.87
C VAL A 98 -2.96 -4.88 -7.83
N ASN A 99 -2.74 -4.69 -9.14
CA ASN A 99 -3.52 -5.38 -10.17
C ASN A 99 -3.19 -6.89 -10.18
N PRO A 100 -4.17 -7.78 -9.92
CA PRO A 100 -3.96 -9.23 -9.93
C PRO A 100 -3.52 -9.78 -11.30
N ALA A 101 -3.80 -9.07 -12.39
CA ALA A 101 -3.47 -9.51 -13.75
C ALA A 101 -1.99 -9.34 -14.14
N THR A 102 -1.25 -8.48 -13.43
CA THR A 102 0.13 -8.09 -13.82
C THR A 102 1.21 -8.53 -12.84
N ASN A 103 0.84 -9.13 -11.69
CA ASN A 103 1.81 -9.60 -10.72
C ASN A 103 2.04 -11.12 -10.89
N PRO A 104 3.22 -11.57 -11.34
CA PRO A 104 3.51 -12.99 -11.56
C PRO A 104 3.68 -13.80 -10.27
N ILE A 105 3.65 -13.14 -9.11
CA ILE A 105 3.64 -13.81 -7.81
C ILE A 105 2.23 -14.34 -7.58
N ARG A 106 1.93 -15.50 -8.18
CA ARG A 106 0.88 -16.37 -7.66
C ARG A 106 1.37 -16.94 -6.32
N TYR A 107 0.53 -16.83 -5.29
CA TYR A 107 0.69 -17.51 -4.00
C TYR A 107 0.68 -19.04 -4.18
#